data_AF-A0A4U5M6Q8-F1
#
_entry.id   AF-A0A4U5M6Q8-F1
#
_cell.length_a   1.000
_cell.length_b   1.000
_cell.length_c   1.000
_cell.angle_alpha   90.00
_cell.angle_beta   90.00
_cell.angle_gamma   90.00
#
_symmetry.space_group_name_H-M   'P 1'
#
loop_
_entity.id
_entity.type
_entity.pdbx_description
1 polymer ?
#
loop_
_entity_poly.entity_id
_entity_poly.type
_entity_poly.pdbx_seq_one_letter_code
_entity_poly.pdbx_strand_id
1 'polypeptide(L)'
;MLLRLSLLVFFLRITVSGTSWGTEISTFRFTRFMPEGIQNISYKLRNINGHDTVRNAMKRVWTEHRSKQIPKEAYKNGKYLVTEHLIVKLGDSPLRDIVKKYVDSVYTKLNRFDETTFEKLEMMMDEMVEALIIHDAYHESYALWHYMHMREGLGKSRRIIREMFPECEKLAKSNLKESNGQRRREDPTSLQVLKDFMSLLKWLDFKHKLVRYSHHQF
;
A
#
# COMPACT_ATOMS: atom_id res chain seq x y z
N MET A 1 23.98 -39.97 21.41
CA MET A 1 22.54 -39.57 21.36
C MET A 1 22.28 -38.18 21.94
N LEU A 2 23.00 -37.76 23.00
CA LEU A 2 22.88 -36.43 23.62
C LEU A 2 23.30 -35.24 22.73
N LEU A 3 24.23 -35.44 21.78
CA LEU A 3 24.69 -34.37 20.87
C LEU A 3 23.67 -33.98 19.77
N ARG A 4 22.69 -34.85 19.46
CA ARG A 4 21.67 -34.58 18.44
C ARG A 4 20.48 -33.79 18.98
N LEU A 5 20.21 -33.85 20.29
CA LEU A 5 19.15 -33.05 20.92
C LEU A 5 19.57 -31.58 21.15
N SER A 6 20.85 -31.31 21.40
CA SER A 6 21.34 -29.94 21.60
C SER A 6 21.36 -29.11 20.32
N LEU A 7 21.54 -29.74 19.15
CA LEU A 7 21.40 -29.06 17.85
C LEU A 7 19.95 -28.72 17.53
N LEU A 8 18.98 -29.56 17.91
CA LEU A 8 17.56 -29.28 17.69
C LEU A 8 17.07 -28.08 18.53
N VAL A 9 17.59 -27.91 19.75
CA VAL A 9 17.32 -26.74 20.60
C VAL A 9 18.03 -25.48 20.09
N PHE A 10 19.18 -25.61 19.42
CA PHE A 10 19.87 -24.48 18.78
C PHE A 10 19.13 -23.99 17.52
N PHE A 11 18.54 -24.90 16.73
CA PHE A 11 17.72 -24.54 15.57
C PHE A 11 16.32 -24.02 15.95
N LEU A 12 15.74 -24.46 17.07
CA LEU A 12 14.49 -23.88 17.61
C LEU A 12 14.70 -22.51 18.28
N ARG A 13 15.95 -22.10 18.52
CA ARG A 13 16.33 -20.77 19.02
C ARG A 13 16.88 -19.83 17.96
N ILE A 14 16.65 -20.11 16.67
CA ILE A 14 16.51 -19.01 15.72
C ILE A 14 15.10 -18.44 15.93
N THR A 15 14.90 -17.82 17.10
CA THR A 15 13.97 -16.70 17.16
C THR A 15 14.52 -15.72 16.16
N VAL A 16 13.94 -15.71 14.96
CA VAL A 16 14.03 -14.58 14.05
C VAL A 16 13.36 -13.43 14.80
N SER A 17 14.08 -12.83 15.75
CA SER A 17 13.86 -11.47 16.21
C SER A 17 14.48 -10.52 15.18
N GLY A 18 14.39 -10.89 13.89
CA GLY A 18 14.48 -9.92 12.83
C GLY A 18 13.30 -9.01 13.02
N THR A 19 13.55 -7.73 13.27
CA THR A 19 12.53 -6.71 13.06
C THR A 19 11.88 -7.01 11.72
N SER A 20 10.61 -7.43 11.76
CA SER A 20 9.82 -7.71 10.57
C SER A 20 9.96 -6.48 9.68
N TRP A 21 10.62 -6.66 8.53
CA TRP A 21 11.01 -5.55 7.68
C TRP A 21 9.79 -4.72 7.32
N GLY A 22 9.95 -3.39 7.36
CA GLY A 22 8.91 -2.47 6.96
C GLY A 22 7.77 -2.32 7.97
N THR A 23 7.90 -2.87 9.19
CA THR A 23 6.88 -2.71 10.25
C THR A 23 7.02 -1.43 11.08
N GLU A 24 8.00 -0.59 10.74
CA GLU A 24 8.07 0.78 11.21
C GLU A 24 6.97 1.62 10.55
N ILE A 25 6.36 2.53 11.33
CA ILE A 25 5.46 3.54 10.78
C ILE A 25 6.25 4.36 9.76
N SER A 26 5.70 4.49 8.57
CA SER A 26 6.34 5.24 7.50
C SER A 26 6.20 6.74 7.72
N THR A 27 7.25 7.51 7.39
CA THR A 27 7.16 8.98 7.26
C THR A 27 6.91 9.42 5.81
N PHE A 28 6.84 8.47 4.89
CA PHE A 28 6.65 8.72 3.47
C PHE A 28 5.23 9.20 3.18
N ARG A 29 5.10 10.20 2.32
CA ARG A 29 3.77 10.74 1.95
C ARG A 29 3.12 9.88 0.86
N PHE A 30 2.68 8.67 1.23
CA PHE A 30 2.08 7.70 0.29
C PHE A 30 0.83 8.21 -0.44
N THR A 31 0.01 9.04 0.22
CA THR A 31 -1.27 9.52 -0.32
C THR A 31 -1.16 10.14 -1.71
N ARG A 32 -0.04 10.77 -2.08
CA ARG A 32 0.12 11.39 -3.41
C ARG A 32 0.15 10.38 -4.56
N PHE A 33 0.45 9.12 -4.27
CA PHE A 33 0.56 8.04 -5.26
C PHE A 33 -0.78 7.36 -5.56
N MET A 34 -1.81 7.64 -4.76
CA MET A 34 -3.15 7.07 -4.90
C MET A 34 -3.95 7.82 -5.99
N PRO A 35 -5.03 7.25 -6.54
CA PRO A 35 -5.86 7.95 -7.50
C PRO A 35 -6.53 9.17 -6.87
N GLU A 36 -6.80 10.20 -7.68
CA GLU A 36 -7.33 11.50 -7.23
C GLU A 36 -8.56 11.36 -6.32
N GLY A 37 -9.46 10.41 -6.64
CA GLY A 37 -10.63 10.10 -5.81
C GLY A 37 -10.26 9.76 -4.36
N ILE A 38 -9.23 8.93 -4.16
CA ILE A 38 -8.73 8.56 -2.83
C ILE A 38 -7.97 9.71 -2.18
N GLN A 39 -7.18 10.46 -2.94
CA GLN A 39 -6.49 11.65 -2.40
C GLN A 39 -7.50 12.65 -1.83
N ASN A 40 -8.57 12.91 -2.56
CA ASN A 40 -9.65 13.78 -2.15
C ASN A 40 -10.37 13.24 -0.92
N ILE A 41 -10.57 11.92 -0.81
CA ILE A 41 -11.14 11.29 0.39
C ILE A 41 -10.19 11.45 1.58
N SER A 42 -8.91 11.13 1.42
CA SER A 42 -7.91 11.31 2.47
C SER A 42 -7.83 12.77 2.93
N TYR A 43 -7.96 13.74 2.02
CA TYR A 43 -7.99 15.15 2.36
C TYR A 43 -9.25 15.51 3.14
N LYS A 44 -10.43 15.05 2.68
CA LYS A 44 -11.70 15.26 3.39
C LYS A 44 -11.67 14.65 4.79
N LEU A 45 -11.23 13.41 4.94
CA LEU A 45 -11.12 12.74 6.25
C LEU A 45 -10.17 13.49 7.21
N ARG A 46 -9.16 14.19 6.70
CA ARG A 46 -8.28 15.06 7.51
C ARG A 46 -8.94 16.35 7.99
N ASN A 47 -9.94 16.83 7.26
CA ASN A 47 -10.59 18.11 7.50
C ASN A 47 -12.00 18.00 8.09
N ILE A 48 -12.47 16.78 8.36
CA ILE A 48 -13.75 16.55 9.04
C ILE A 48 -13.55 16.68 10.56
N ASN A 49 -14.53 17.29 11.24
CA ASN A 49 -14.63 17.23 12.71
C ASN A 49 -14.66 15.76 13.15
N GLY A 50 -13.62 15.31 13.85
CA GLY A 50 -13.43 13.89 14.20
C GLY A 50 -12.30 13.18 13.43
N HIS A 51 -11.42 13.92 12.76
CA HIS A 51 -10.17 13.38 12.21
C HIS A 51 -9.37 12.53 13.21
N ASP A 52 -9.32 12.93 14.48
CA ASP A 52 -8.66 12.14 15.53
C ASP A 52 -9.34 10.78 15.75
N THR A 53 -10.66 10.70 15.60
CA THR A 53 -11.41 9.43 15.65
C THR A 53 -10.98 8.50 14.53
N VAL A 54 -10.87 9.00 13.29
CA VAL A 54 -10.40 8.21 12.15
C VAL A 54 -8.95 7.77 12.34
N ARG A 55 -8.08 8.69 12.75
CA ARG A 55 -6.67 8.41 13.03
C ARG A 55 -6.50 7.36 14.13
N ASN A 56 -7.27 7.46 15.20
CA ASN A 56 -7.25 6.49 16.30
C ASN A 56 -7.80 5.13 15.85
N ALA A 57 -8.83 5.11 15.00
CA ALA A 57 -9.32 3.88 14.39
C ALA A 57 -8.26 3.20 13.51
N MET A 58 -7.57 3.94 12.63
CA MET A 58 -6.45 3.42 11.82
C MET A 58 -5.31 2.87 12.69
N LYS A 59 -4.93 3.58 13.77
CA LYS A 59 -3.93 3.09 14.75
C LYS A 59 -4.34 1.76 15.40
N ARG A 60 -5.62 1.60 15.73
CA ARG A 60 -6.15 0.32 16.27
C ARG A 60 -6.09 -0.78 15.22
N VAL A 61 -6.51 -0.51 13.98
CA VAL A 61 -6.38 -1.45 12.85
C VAL A 61 -4.94 -1.92 12.71
N TRP A 62 -3.98 -0.99 12.66
CA TRP A 62 -2.55 -1.31 12.57
C TRP A 62 -2.07 -2.21 13.72
N THR A 63 -2.43 -1.84 14.95
CA THR A 63 -2.01 -2.58 16.15
C THR A 63 -2.54 -4.00 16.14
N GLU A 64 -3.82 -4.18 15.81
CA GLU A 64 -4.49 -5.48 15.78
C GLU A 64 -4.04 -6.35 14.60
N HIS A 65 -3.78 -5.73 13.45
CA HIS A 65 -3.18 -6.43 12.31
C HIS A 65 -1.80 -7.00 12.69
N ARG A 66 -0.97 -6.19 13.34
CA ARG A 66 0.37 -6.60 13.79
C ARG A 66 0.35 -7.67 14.86
N SER A 67 -0.58 -7.58 15.81
CA SER A 67 -0.74 -8.59 16.87
C SER A 67 -1.52 -9.83 16.42
N LYS A 68 -2.00 -9.85 15.16
CA LYS A 68 -2.90 -10.87 14.60
C LYS A 68 -4.21 -11.04 15.38
N GLN A 69 -4.64 -10.01 16.10
CA GLN A 69 -5.89 -9.96 16.85
C GLN A 69 -6.99 -9.30 16.02
N ILE A 70 -7.23 -9.84 14.83
CA ILE A 70 -8.15 -9.26 13.85
C ILE A 70 -9.60 -9.65 14.19
N PRO A 71 -10.56 -8.72 14.26
CA PRO A 71 -11.96 -9.02 14.53
C PRO A 71 -12.57 -9.87 13.39
N LYS A 72 -13.49 -10.78 13.72
CA LYS A 72 -14.11 -11.68 12.73
C LYS A 72 -14.90 -10.89 11.68
N GLU A 73 -15.46 -9.75 12.07
CA GLU A 73 -16.23 -8.84 11.24
C GLU A 73 -15.38 -8.14 10.17
N ALA A 74 -14.05 -8.16 10.29
CA ALA A 74 -13.14 -7.68 9.24
C ALA A 74 -12.98 -8.66 8.07
N TYR A 75 -13.56 -9.85 8.15
CA TYR A 75 -13.51 -10.86 7.09
C TYR A 75 -14.83 -10.89 6.33
N LYS A 76 -14.76 -10.83 5.00
CA LYS A 76 -15.90 -11.11 4.10
C LYS A 76 -15.56 -12.29 3.21
N ASN A 77 -16.44 -13.29 3.17
CA ASN A 77 -16.24 -14.52 2.39
C ASN A 77 -14.89 -15.20 2.66
N GLY A 78 -14.41 -15.16 3.91
CA GLY A 78 -13.11 -15.72 4.30
C GLY A 78 -11.88 -14.87 3.95
N LYS A 79 -12.04 -13.75 3.22
CA LYS A 79 -10.96 -12.81 2.89
C LYS A 79 -10.93 -11.66 3.91
N TYR A 80 -9.76 -11.35 4.45
CA TYR A 80 -9.55 -10.15 5.26
C TYR A 80 -9.67 -8.90 4.39
N LEU A 81 -10.41 -7.90 4.87
CA LEU A 81 -10.54 -6.61 4.22
C LEU A 81 -10.21 -5.49 5.23
N VAL A 82 -9.11 -4.78 4.98
CA VAL A 82 -8.64 -3.68 5.84
C VAL A 82 -9.65 -2.54 5.95
N THR A 83 -10.48 -2.33 4.92
CA THR A 83 -11.59 -1.36 4.92
C THR A 83 -12.70 -1.78 5.89
N GLU A 84 -13.07 -3.06 5.92
CA GLU A 84 -14.03 -3.60 6.88
C GLU A 84 -13.48 -3.53 8.29
N HIS A 85 -12.19 -3.82 8.47
CA HIS A 85 -11.53 -3.65 9.75
C HIS A 85 -11.62 -2.19 10.24
N LEU A 86 -11.34 -1.21 9.38
CA LEU A 86 -11.49 0.20 9.70
C LEU A 86 -12.94 0.55 10.05
N ILE A 87 -13.91 0.05 9.29
CA ILE A 87 -15.35 0.25 9.55
C ILE A 87 -15.72 -0.28 10.94
N VAL A 88 -15.26 -1.47 11.30
CA VAL A 88 -15.45 -2.06 12.64
C VAL A 88 -14.84 -1.16 13.71
N LYS A 89 -13.64 -0.61 13.48
CA LYS A 89 -12.98 0.29 14.45
C LYS A 89 -13.58 1.68 14.53
N LEU A 90 -14.41 2.09 13.57
CA LEU A 90 -15.18 3.32 13.66
C LEU A 90 -16.46 3.14 14.49
N GLY A 91 -16.94 1.90 14.69
CA GLY A 91 -18.10 1.59 15.52
C GLY A 91 -19.37 2.32 15.05
N ASP A 92 -20.10 2.93 15.97
CA ASP A 92 -21.32 3.69 15.66
C ASP A 92 -21.06 5.17 15.33
N SER A 93 -19.81 5.54 15.07
CA SER A 93 -19.46 6.90 14.66
C SER A 93 -20.14 7.26 13.33
N PRO A 94 -20.69 8.48 13.17
CA PRO A 94 -21.18 8.96 11.87
C PRO A 94 -20.11 8.92 10.76
N LEU A 95 -18.83 8.89 11.14
CA LEU A 95 -17.71 8.75 10.20
C LEU A 95 -17.67 7.37 9.54
N ARG A 96 -18.26 6.34 10.15
CA ARG A 96 -18.39 5.00 9.55
C ARG A 96 -19.12 5.05 8.22
N ASP A 97 -20.30 5.68 8.21
CA ASP A 97 -21.12 5.76 6.99
C ASP A 97 -20.47 6.61 5.92
N ILE A 98 -19.77 7.67 6.34
CA ILE A 98 -18.96 8.50 5.44
C ILE A 98 -17.86 7.67 4.78
N VAL A 99 -17.06 6.94 5.57
CA VAL A 99 -15.98 6.08 5.05
C VAL A 99 -16.55 4.99 4.14
N LYS A 100 -17.62 4.30 4.56
CA LYS A 100 -18.26 3.25 3.77
C LYS A 100 -18.76 3.78 2.41
N LYS A 101 -19.52 4.88 2.42
CA LYS A 101 -20.01 5.52 1.19
C LYS A 101 -18.87 5.92 0.25
N TYR A 102 -17.74 6.37 0.81
CA TYR A 102 -16.58 6.73 0.01
C TYR A 102 -15.90 5.52 -0.62
N VAL A 103 -15.67 4.46 0.14
CA VAL A 103 -15.14 3.18 -0.35
C VAL A 103 -16.04 2.69 -1.49
N ASP A 104 -17.35 2.58 -1.27
CA ASP A 104 -18.31 2.14 -2.27
C ASP A 104 -18.29 3.00 -3.53
N SER A 105 -18.16 4.33 -3.39
CA SER A 105 -18.10 5.26 -4.53
C SER A 105 -16.87 5.06 -5.42
N VAL A 106 -15.77 4.60 -4.85
CA VAL A 106 -14.53 4.34 -5.59
C VAL A 106 -14.69 3.06 -6.39
N TYR A 107 -15.13 1.96 -5.77
CA TYR A 107 -15.34 0.68 -6.47
C TYR A 107 -16.44 0.78 -7.54
N THR A 108 -17.52 1.53 -7.27
CA THR A 108 -18.58 1.75 -8.27
C THR A 108 -18.05 2.41 -9.55
N LYS A 109 -17.06 3.33 -9.44
CA LYS A 109 -16.43 3.95 -10.61
C LYS A 109 -15.56 2.98 -11.40
N LEU A 110 -15.10 1.88 -10.81
CA LEU A 110 -14.32 0.85 -11.49
C LEU A 110 -15.20 -0.05 -12.34
N ASN A 111 -16.46 -0.30 -11.94
CA ASN A 111 -17.42 -1.16 -12.65
C ASN A 111 -17.73 -0.73 -14.10
N ARG A 112 -17.27 0.45 -14.53
CA ARG A 112 -17.40 0.92 -15.92
C ARG A 112 -16.41 0.27 -16.88
N PHE A 113 -15.43 -0.47 -16.38
CA PHE A 113 -14.39 -1.10 -17.18
C PHE A 113 -14.72 -2.58 -17.46
N ASP A 114 -14.09 -3.14 -18.49
CA ASP A 114 -14.15 -4.58 -18.75
C ASP A 114 -13.58 -5.38 -17.57
N GLU A 115 -14.03 -6.62 -17.41
CA GLU A 115 -13.74 -7.49 -16.27
C GLU A 115 -12.24 -7.55 -15.92
N THR A 116 -11.38 -7.81 -16.92
CA THR A 116 -9.93 -7.86 -16.72
C THR A 116 -9.33 -6.54 -16.24
N THR A 117 -9.84 -5.41 -16.75
CA THR A 117 -9.40 -4.10 -16.29
C THR A 117 -9.93 -3.80 -14.89
N PHE A 118 -11.18 -4.19 -14.61
CA PHE A 118 -11.81 -4.05 -13.31
C PHE A 118 -11.01 -4.79 -12.24
N GLU A 119 -10.73 -6.08 -12.42
CA GLU A 119 -9.98 -6.91 -11.46
C GLU A 119 -8.60 -6.32 -11.14
N LYS A 120 -7.86 -5.87 -12.17
CA LYS A 120 -6.55 -5.24 -11.96
C LYS A 120 -6.64 -3.95 -11.17
N LEU A 121 -7.63 -3.12 -11.46
CA LEU A 121 -7.85 -1.88 -10.74
C LEU A 121 -8.31 -2.15 -9.32
N GLU A 122 -9.20 -3.12 -9.11
CA GLU A 122 -9.67 -3.54 -7.80
C GLU A 122 -8.51 -4.01 -6.93
N MET A 123 -7.66 -4.91 -7.43
CA MET A 123 -6.45 -5.34 -6.73
C MET A 123 -5.52 -4.17 -6.41
N MET A 124 -5.24 -3.30 -7.37
CA MET A 124 -4.37 -2.14 -7.16
C MET A 124 -4.95 -1.18 -6.10
N MET A 125 -6.27 -1.02 -6.07
CA MET A 125 -6.97 -0.20 -5.10
C MET A 125 -6.94 -0.79 -3.70
N ASP A 126 -7.14 -2.10 -3.56
CA ASP A 126 -7.04 -2.82 -2.29
C ASP A 126 -5.68 -2.56 -1.64
N GLU A 127 -4.60 -2.76 -2.40
CA GLU A 127 -3.21 -2.63 -1.93
C GLU A 127 -2.87 -1.20 -1.50
N MET A 128 -3.36 -0.22 -2.26
CA MET A 128 -3.16 1.20 -1.95
C MET A 128 -3.91 1.58 -0.67
N VAL A 129 -5.17 1.14 -0.52
CA VAL A 129 -5.98 1.42 0.66
C VAL A 129 -5.39 0.74 1.89
N GLU A 130 -4.86 -0.48 1.75
CA GLU A 130 -4.14 -1.18 2.81
C GLU A 130 -2.90 -0.42 3.26
N ALA A 131 -2.06 0.00 2.31
CA ALA A 131 -0.89 0.83 2.59
C ALA A 131 -1.25 2.15 3.27
N LEU A 132 -2.39 2.76 2.92
CA LEU A 132 -2.87 3.99 3.58
C LEU A 132 -3.30 3.75 5.03
N ILE A 133 -3.96 2.64 5.33
CA ILE A 133 -4.53 2.38 6.67
C ILE A 133 -3.49 1.80 7.62
N ILE A 134 -2.67 0.86 7.16
CA ILE A 134 -1.59 0.25 7.96
C ILE A 134 -0.40 1.22 8.04
N HIS A 135 -0.09 1.93 6.97
CA HIS A 135 0.90 3.02 6.94
C HIS A 135 2.28 2.63 7.49
N ASP A 136 2.71 1.41 7.16
CA ASP A 136 4.06 0.94 7.43
C ASP A 136 4.86 0.89 6.12
N ALA A 137 6.19 0.83 6.24
CA ALA A 137 7.06 0.82 5.09
C ALA A 137 6.88 -0.43 4.21
N TYR A 138 6.43 -1.57 4.75
CA TYR A 138 6.17 -2.79 3.97
C TYR A 138 5.04 -2.58 2.96
N HIS A 139 3.86 -2.19 3.43
CA HIS A 139 2.67 -2.11 2.59
C HIS A 139 2.79 -0.98 1.56
N GLU A 140 3.43 0.13 1.92
CA GLU A 140 3.72 1.21 0.97
C GLU A 140 4.67 0.77 -0.15
N SER A 141 5.74 0.02 0.20
CA SER A 141 6.65 -0.56 -0.80
C SER A 141 5.90 -1.50 -1.72
N TYR A 142 5.11 -2.39 -1.11
CA TYR A 142 4.43 -3.46 -1.80
C TYR A 142 3.40 -2.91 -2.77
N ALA A 143 2.60 -1.90 -2.38
CA ALA A 143 1.67 -1.24 -3.27
C ALA A 143 2.38 -0.57 -4.46
N LEU A 144 3.48 0.14 -4.24
CA LEU A 144 4.24 0.77 -5.33
C LEU A 144 4.93 -0.24 -6.25
N TRP A 145 5.45 -1.34 -5.69
CA TRP A 145 5.99 -2.46 -6.46
C TRP A 145 4.91 -3.17 -7.27
N HIS A 146 3.73 -3.37 -6.68
CA HIS A 146 2.58 -3.99 -7.35
C HIS A 146 2.11 -3.12 -8.52
N TYR A 147 2.10 -1.80 -8.38
CA TYR A 147 1.91 -0.87 -9.49
C TYR A 147 2.91 -1.11 -10.63
N MET A 148 4.20 -1.30 -10.31
CA MET A 148 5.24 -1.56 -11.32
C MET A 148 5.00 -2.86 -12.11
N HIS A 149 4.39 -3.86 -11.50
CA HIS A 149 3.97 -5.07 -12.21
C HIS A 149 2.72 -4.84 -13.06
N MET A 150 1.71 -4.17 -12.50
CA MET A 150 0.43 -3.95 -13.16
C MET A 150 0.51 -2.98 -14.35
N ARG A 151 1.51 -2.09 -14.38
CA ARG A 151 1.76 -1.16 -15.49
C ARG A 151 2.47 -1.78 -16.69
N GLU A 152 2.98 -3.01 -16.61
CA GLU A 152 3.66 -3.68 -17.71
C GLU A 152 2.71 -4.59 -18.50
N GLY A 153 3.06 -4.90 -19.77
CA GLY A 153 2.24 -5.72 -20.69
C GLY A 153 1.65 -4.96 -21.88
N LEU A 154 0.63 -5.54 -22.52
CA LEU A 154 -0.06 -5.00 -23.71
C LEU A 154 -1.56 -4.76 -23.41
N GLY A 155 -2.18 -3.78 -24.08
CA GLY A 155 -3.64 -3.61 -24.10
C GLY A 155 -4.23 -2.44 -23.27
N LYS A 156 -5.57 -2.42 -23.21
CA LYS A 156 -6.40 -1.33 -22.64
C LYS A 156 -6.24 -1.17 -21.13
N SER A 157 -6.19 -2.28 -20.37
CA SER A 157 -6.04 -2.26 -18.91
C SER A 157 -4.77 -1.53 -18.46
N ARG A 158 -3.64 -1.76 -19.15
CA ARG A 158 -2.37 -1.07 -18.89
C ARG A 158 -2.45 0.43 -19.04
N ARG A 159 -3.10 0.90 -20.12
CA ARG A 159 -3.27 2.33 -20.38
C ARG A 159 -4.06 2.97 -19.24
N ILE A 160 -5.14 2.34 -18.83
CA ILE A 160 -6.01 2.82 -17.76
C ILE A 160 -5.28 2.85 -16.41
N ILE A 161 -4.48 1.83 -16.09
CA ILE A 161 -3.67 1.81 -14.86
C ILE A 161 -2.69 2.99 -14.83
N ARG A 162 -2.00 3.28 -15.94
CA ARG A 162 -1.08 4.42 -16.01
C ARG A 162 -1.80 5.77 -15.87
N GLU A 163 -2.99 5.88 -16.46
CA GLU A 163 -3.83 7.08 -16.39
C GLU A 163 -4.39 7.30 -14.98
N MET A 164 -4.75 6.23 -14.27
CA MET A 164 -5.33 6.33 -12.92
C MET A 164 -4.30 6.59 -11.82
N PHE A 165 -3.02 6.27 -12.04
CA PHE A 165 -1.94 6.40 -11.05
C PHE A 165 -0.78 7.27 -11.60
N PRO A 166 -1.01 8.55 -11.92
CA PRO A 166 -0.04 9.38 -12.65
C PRO A 166 1.25 9.62 -11.87
N GLU A 167 1.18 9.77 -10.54
CA GLU A 167 2.38 9.96 -9.70
C GLU A 167 3.21 8.67 -9.60
N CYS A 168 2.56 7.50 -9.60
CA CYS A 168 3.27 6.23 -9.71
C CYS A 168 3.96 6.10 -11.07
N GLU A 169 3.33 6.55 -12.15
CA GLU A 169 3.93 6.54 -13.49
C GLU A 169 5.13 7.50 -13.60
N LYS A 170 5.05 8.67 -12.99
CA LYS A 170 6.18 9.62 -12.92
C LYS A 170 7.38 8.98 -12.23
N LEU A 171 7.14 8.33 -11.08
CA LEU A 171 8.15 7.60 -10.32
C LEU A 171 8.75 6.43 -11.13
N ALA A 172 7.91 5.66 -11.82
CA ALA A 172 8.36 4.56 -12.67
C ALA A 172 9.27 5.03 -13.81
N LYS A 173 8.93 6.18 -14.44
CA LYS A 173 9.72 6.79 -15.50
C LYS A 173 11.03 7.40 -15.01
N SER A 174 11.09 7.93 -13.78
CA SER A 174 12.36 8.39 -13.19
C SER A 174 13.31 7.23 -12.92
N ASN A 175 12.79 6.08 -12.48
CA ASN A 175 13.60 4.88 -12.25
C ASN A 175 14.21 4.32 -13.55
N LEU A 176 13.49 4.38 -14.69
CA LEU A 176 13.98 3.92 -16.00
C LEU A 176 15.21 4.68 -16.52
N LYS A 177 15.47 5.91 -16.04
CA LYS A 177 16.68 6.66 -16.41
C LYS A 177 17.91 6.30 -15.57
N GLU A 178 17.73 5.83 -14.34
CA GLU A 178 18.83 5.47 -13.43
C GLU A 178 19.09 3.95 -13.37
N SER A 179 18.10 3.09 -13.64
CA SER A 179 18.20 1.63 -13.45
C SER A 179 18.58 0.82 -14.71
N ASN A 180 18.44 1.39 -15.91
CA ASN A 180 18.70 0.67 -17.17
C ASN A 180 20.18 0.29 -17.39
N GLY A 181 21.10 0.74 -16.55
CA GLY A 181 22.52 0.40 -16.63
C GLY A 181 22.96 -0.87 -15.90
N GLN A 182 22.24 -1.34 -14.86
CA GLN A 182 22.93 -2.19 -13.86
C GLN A 182 22.25 -3.46 -13.35
N ARG A 183 20.93 -3.66 -13.41
CA ARG A 183 20.34 -4.86 -12.76
C ARG A 183 19.20 -5.49 -13.55
N ARG A 184 19.55 -6.50 -14.35
CA ARG A 184 18.62 -7.32 -15.16
C ARG A 184 18.40 -8.75 -14.61
N ARG A 185 18.80 -9.08 -13.38
CA ARG A 185 18.85 -10.49 -12.92
C ARG A 185 18.39 -10.76 -11.47
N GLU A 186 17.87 -9.79 -10.73
CA GLU A 186 17.42 -10.05 -9.36
C GLU A 186 15.93 -10.41 -9.32
N ASP A 187 15.64 -11.56 -8.72
CA ASP A 187 14.28 -12.06 -8.49
C ASP A 187 13.54 -11.07 -7.56
N PRO A 188 12.38 -10.53 -7.97
CA PRO A 188 11.69 -9.45 -7.27
C PRO A 188 11.15 -9.83 -5.87
N THR A 189 11.29 -11.10 -5.49
CA THR A 189 10.94 -11.62 -4.16
C THR A 189 12.01 -11.39 -3.09
N SER A 190 13.21 -10.89 -3.45
CA SER A 190 14.25 -10.67 -2.44
C SER A 190 13.95 -9.44 -1.56
N LEU A 191 14.06 -9.64 -0.24
CA LEU A 191 13.97 -8.59 0.77
C LEU A 191 14.89 -7.39 0.50
N GLN A 192 16.00 -7.62 -0.21
CA GLN A 192 16.96 -6.58 -0.58
C GLN A 192 16.41 -5.66 -1.67
N VAL A 193 15.71 -6.20 -2.68
CA VAL A 193 15.10 -5.39 -3.76
C VAL A 193 14.05 -4.43 -3.19
N LEU A 194 13.25 -4.88 -2.22
CA LEU A 194 12.25 -4.04 -1.56
C LEU A 194 12.89 -2.96 -0.66
N LYS A 195 13.98 -3.29 0.03
CA LYS A 195 14.78 -2.31 0.81
C LYS A 195 15.43 -1.25 -0.06
N ASP A 196 16.04 -1.66 -1.17
CA ASP A 196 16.67 -0.77 -2.15
C ASP A 196 15.61 0.16 -2.77
N PHE A 197 14.43 -0.38 -3.09
CA PHE A 197 13.30 0.38 -3.59
C PHE A 197 12.81 1.44 -2.58
N MET A 198 12.66 1.10 -1.30
CA MET A 198 12.30 2.11 -0.28
C MET A 198 13.36 3.17 -0.05
N SER A 199 14.63 2.78 -0.10
CA SER A 199 15.73 3.73 0.06
C SER A 199 15.74 4.75 -1.09
N LEU A 200 15.45 4.29 -2.31
CA LEU A 200 15.25 5.14 -3.48
C LEU A 200 14.02 6.05 -3.33
N LEU A 201 12.90 5.52 -2.85
CA LEU A 201 11.67 6.30 -2.63
C LEU A 201 11.86 7.43 -1.62
N LYS A 202 12.49 7.13 -0.47
CA LYS A 202 12.82 8.13 0.56
C LYS A 202 13.77 9.20 0.01
N TRP A 203 14.75 8.81 -0.81
CA TRP A 203 15.67 9.76 -1.44
C TRP A 203 14.97 10.69 -2.46
N LEU A 204 14.06 10.16 -3.28
CA LEU A 204 13.29 10.94 -4.26
C LEU A 204 12.32 11.92 -3.59
N ASP A 205 11.73 11.52 -2.47
CA ASP A 205 10.85 12.38 -1.67
C ASP A 205 11.61 13.53 -1.00
N PHE A 206 12.74 13.22 -0.35
CA PHE A 206 13.57 14.19 0.37
C PHE A 206 14.14 15.30 -0.52
N LYS A 207 14.50 14.99 -1.78
CA LYS A 207 15.04 15.99 -2.71
C LYS A 207 13.98 16.83 -3.43
N HIS A 208 12.70 16.69 -3.11
CA HIS A 208 11.58 17.30 -3.86
C HIS A 208 11.64 17.08 -5.38
N LYS A 209 12.37 16.05 -5.84
CA LYS A 209 12.54 15.78 -7.28
C LYS A 209 11.24 15.37 -7.93
N LEU A 210 10.31 14.79 -7.16
CA LEU A 210 8.97 14.47 -7.64
C LEU A 210 8.06 15.72 -7.77
N VAL A 211 8.34 16.80 -7.03
CA VAL A 211 7.56 18.06 -7.07
C VAL A 211 8.01 18.96 -8.23
N ARG A 212 9.27 18.87 -8.67
CA ARG A 212 9.83 19.78 -9.70
C ARG A 212 9.49 19.44 -11.15
N TYR A 213 8.74 18.39 -11.44
CA TYR A 213 8.32 18.04 -12.82
C TYR A 213 6.85 18.36 -13.13
N SER A 214 6.13 19.07 -12.27
CA SER A 214 4.76 19.54 -12.54
C SER A 214 4.68 20.95 -13.15
N HIS A 215 5.81 21.54 -13.55
CA HIS A 215 5.83 22.92 -14.08
C HIS A 215 6.44 23.11 -15.46
N HIS A 216 6.62 22.05 -16.26
CA HIS A 216 6.91 22.23 -17.69
C HIS A 216 5.99 21.37 -18.55
N GLN A 217 5.18 22.09 -19.35
CA GLN A 217 4.63 21.72 -20.67
C GLN A 217 3.51 20.66 -20.61
N PHE A 218 2.25 20.90 -21.01
CA PHE A 218 1.65 21.80 -22.00
C PHE A 218 0.33 22.38 -21.48
#